data_AF-A0A965JS21-F1
#
_entry.id   AF-A0A965JS21-F1
#
_cell.length_a   1.000
_cell.length_b   1.000
_cell.length_c   1.000
_cell.angle_alpha   90.00
_cell.angle_beta   90.00
_cell.angle_gamma   90.00
#
_symmetry.space_group_name_H-M   'P 1'
#
loop_
_entity.id
_entity.type
_entity.pdbx_description
1 polymer ?
#
loop_
_entity_poly.entity_id
_entity_poly.type
_entity_poly.pdbx_seq_one_letter_code
_entity_poly.pdbx_strand_id
1 'polypeptide(L)'
;MKCPYCLSDVDPAASVCKVCTRDIYLFKPLLEKIAVLESRLDGLPERELLQSKIHELESQLDALKNEEGQSDTILDRIVKVMQYLVLPLLVLLAAHGLITVVYDLPLLFLHIVSILVPTPFAYYLFAHKKRSVLGWFAGSIVLASLAVIGMSGITSLVDGTPIMPRSPIEWKDFIEYSASISFSFLTGMLIGVMQYKKRHSVSKLKMNPWVAAAMLGLGDGRLSPETLQKMMHKVNEFGSTAVALATTAISVYTGLKGFLG
;
A
#
# COMPACT_ATOMS: atom_id res chain seq x y z
N MET A 1 6.16 39.06 33.38
CA MET A 1 6.02 38.78 31.92
C MET A 1 7.40 38.51 31.32
N LYS A 2 7.50 37.79 30.20
CA LYS A 2 8.77 37.54 29.51
C LYS A 2 9.09 38.68 28.53
N CYS A 3 10.34 39.16 28.52
CA CYS A 3 10.78 40.18 27.57
C CYS A 3 10.77 39.63 26.14
N PRO A 4 10.12 40.29 25.15
CA PRO A 4 10.11 39.83 23.76
C PRO A 4 11.49 39.73 23.09
N TYR A 5 12.47 40.47 23.61
CA TYR A 5 13.80 40.58 23.00
C TYR A 5 14.81 39.59 23.57
N CYS A 6 14.77 39.31 24.87
CA CYS A 6 15.78 38.50 25.56
C CYS A 6 15.20 37.40 26.45
N LEU A 7 13.88 37.21 26.47
CA LEU A 7 13.16 36.17 27.23
C LEU A 7 13.41 36.18 28.75
N SER A 8 13.99 37.25 29.29
CA SER A 8 14.16 37.44 30.73
C SER A 8 12.84 37.79 31.41
N ASP A 9 12.73 37.50 32.71
CA ASP A 9 11.56 37.89 33.52
C ASP A 9 11.59 39.38 33.85
N VAL A 10 10.52 40.06 33.46
CA VAL A 10 10.31 41.50 33.65
C VAL A 10 9.03 41.74 34.46
N ASP A 11 9.11 42.73 35.34
CA ASP A 11 7.99 43.19 36.16
C ASP A 11 6.86 43.73 35.25
N PRO A 12 5.59 43.37 35.51
CA PRO A 12 4.45 43.89 34.74
C PRO A 12 4.37 45.42 34.68
N ALA A 13 4.85 46.13 35.70
CA ALA A 13 4.82 47.60 35.75
C ALA A 13 5.99 48.26 34.99
N ALA A 14 7.02 47.49 34.60
CA ALA A 14 8.19 48.05 33.93
C ALA A 14 7.95 48.30 32.44
N SER A 15 8.30 49.50 31.97
CA SER A 15 8.32 49.87 30.55
C SER A 15 9.63 49.48 29.86
N VAL A 16 10.68 49.16 30.62
CA VAL A 16 12.01 48.83 30.10
C VAL A 16 12.53 47.54 30.74
N CYS A 17 13.13 46.66 29.93
CA CYS A 17 13.73 45.44 30.44
C CYS A 17 15.07 45.74 31.15
N LYS A 18 15.22 45.31 32.40
CA LYS A 18 16.47 45.47 33.18
C LYS A 18 17.68 44.74 32.60
N VAL A 19 17.47 43.71 31.78
CA VAL A 19 18.54 42.84 31.25
C VAL A 19 19.04 43.34 29.90
N CYS A 20 18.14 43.57 28.94
CA CYS A 20 18.51 43.99 27.59
C CYS A 20 18.31 45.49 27.33
N THR A 21 17.87 46.24 28.34
CA THR A 21 17.65 47.71 28.34
C THR A 21 16.74 48.25 27.22
N ARG A 22 16.00 47.37 26.56
CA ARG A 22 15.04 47.71 25.50
C ARG A 22 13.69 48.09 26.09
N ASP A 23 13.06 49.08 25.47
CA ASP A 23 11.69 49.48 25.73
C ASP A 23 10.72 48.38 25.28
N ILE A 24 9.83 47.97 26.18
CA ILE A 24 8.82 46.94 25.96
C ILE A 24 7.39 47.50 26.03
N TYR A 25 7.25 48.82 26.21
CA TYR A 25 5.96 49.51 26.36
C TYR A 25 4.99 49.20 25.22
N LEU A 26 5.48 49.19 23.96
CA LEU A 26 4.66 48.93 22.78
C LEU A 26 4.07 47.51 22.75
N PHE A 27 4.82 46.53 23.25
CA PHE A 27 4.44 45.11 23.19
C PHE A 27 3.59 44.66 24.37
N LYS A 28 3.58 45.41 25.47
CA LYS A 28 2.83 45.10 26.68
C LYS A 28 1.33 44.82 26.43
N PRO A 29 0.56 45.66 25.72
CA PRO A 29 -0.87 45.37 25.47
C PRO A 29 -1.08 44.13 24.58
N LEU A 30 -0.10 43.78 23.74
CA LEU A 30 -0.16 42.57 22.92
C LEU A 30 0.13 41.31 23.75
N LEU A 31 1.12 41.37 24.64
CA LEU A 31 1.45 40.26 25.55
C LEU A 31 0.30 39.98 26.53
N GLU A 32 -0.37 41.03 27.03
CA GLU A 32 -1.56 40.88 27.87
C GLU A 32 -2.71 40.23 27.09
N LYS A 33 -2.96 40.65 25.84
CA LYS A 33 -3.96 40.00 24.99
C LYS A 33 -3.62 38.54 24.70
N ILE A 34 -2.35 38.22 24.45
CA ILE A 34 -1.90 36.84 24.24
C ILE A 34 -2.16 36.00 25.49
N ALA A 35 -1.79 36.47 26.68
CA ALA A 35 -2.06 35.77 27.94
C ALA A 35 -3.56 35.56 28.20
N VAL A 36 -4.41 36.53 27.84
CA VAL A 36 -5.88 36.39 27.91
C VAL A 36 -6.40 35.38 26.90
N LEU A 37 -5.82 35.31 25.69
CA LEU A 37 -6.22 34.33 24.69
C LEU A 37 -5.75 32.91 25.04
N GLU A 38 -4.52 32.77 25.56
CA GLU A 38 -3.98 31.50 26.06
C GLU A 38 -4.83 30.96 27.21
N SER A 39 -5.18 31.79 28.19
CA SER A 39 -6.05 31.37 29.29
C SER A 39 -7.46 30.99 28.83
N ARG A 40 -8.00 31.64 27.78
CA ARG A 40 -9.26 31.23 27.16
C ARG A 40 -9.14 29.89 26.44
N LEU A 41 -8.02 29.62 25.76
CA LEU A 41 -7.77 28.36 25.07
C LEU A 41 -7.56 27.20 26.05
N ASP A 42 -6.86 27.44 27.16
CA ASP A 42 -6.64 26.44 28.21
C ASP A 42 -7.92 26.16 29.02
N GLY A 43 -8.83 27.13 29.11
CA GLY A 43 -10.13 26.96 29.75
C GLY A 43 -11.20 26.27 28.88
N LEU A 44 -10.90 25.86 27.64
CA LEU A 44 -11.86 25.17 26.77
C LEU A 44 -11.97 23.68 27.15
N PRO A 45 -13.11 23.23 27.72
CA PRO A 45 -13.30 21.81 28.08
C PRO A 45 -13.27 20.87 26.87
N GLU A 46 -13.50 21.42 25.68
CA GLU A 46 -13.42 20.70 24.41
C GLU A 46 -12.02 20.16 24.12
N ARG A 47 -10.95 20.85 24.57
CA ARG A 47 -9.56 20.40 24.34
C ARG A 47 -9.24 19.13 25.12
N GLU A 48 -9.58 19.10 26.41
CA GLU A 48 -9.37 17.93 27.26
C GLU A 48 -10.20 16.73 26.80
N LEU A 49 -11.45 16.98 26.36
CA LEU A 49 -12.33 15.96 25.79
C LEU A 49 -11.78 15.41 24.47
N LEU A 50 -11.25 16.26 23.59
CA LEU A 50 -10.62 15.80 22.35
C LEU A 50 -9.33 15.01 22.62
N GLN A 51 -8.50 15.44 23.57
CA GLN A 51 -7.28 14.73 23.95
C GLN A 51 -7.57 13.36 24.55
N SER A 52 -8.57 13.25 25.44
CA SER A 52 -8.97 11.96 26.01
C SER A 52 -9.52 11.02 24.94
N LYS A 53 -10.33 11.54 24.01
CA LYS A 53 -10.85 10.76 22.89
C LYS A 53 -9.76 10.29 21.93
N ILE A 54 -8.76 11.12 21.66
CA ILE A 54 -7.57 10.72 20.88
C ILE A 54 -6.85 9.58 21.58
N HIS A 55 -6.59 9.71 22.88
CA HIS A 55 -5.90 8.67 23.66
C HIS A 55 -6.68 7.34 23.68
N GLU A 56 -8.00 7.41 23.87
CA GLU A 56 -8.88 6.24 23.81
C GLU A 56 -8.80 5.56 22.43
N LEU A 57 -8.93 6.34 21.34
CA LEU A 57 -8.85 5.82 19.97
C LEU A 57 -7.46 5.21 19.67
N GLU A 58 -6.38 5.82 20.14
CA GLU A 58 -5.03 5.29 20.01
C GLU A 58 -4.87 3.94 20.74
N SER A 59 -5.43 3.83 21.95
CA SER A 59 -5.41 2.59 22.73
C SER A 59 -6.18 1.46 22.04
N GLN A 60 -7.36 1.74 21.48
CA GLN A 60 -8.16 0.77 20.73
C GLN A 60 -7.46 0.34 19.45
N LEU A 61 -6.82 1.29 18.75
CA LEU A 61 -6.03 1.00 17.55
C LEU A 61 -4.84 0.09 17.85
N ASP A 62 -4.15 0.29 18.97
CA ASP A 62 -3.02 -0.53 19.36
C ASP A 62 -3.44 -1.91 19.85
N ALA A 63 -4.59 -2.03 20.54
CA ALA A 63 -5.19 -3.33 20.87
C ALA A 63 -5.51 -4.14 19.61
N LEU A 64 -6.19 -3.55 18.62
CA LEU A 64 -6.50 -4.20 17.34
C LEU A 64 -5.24 -4.64 16.57
N LYS A 65 -4.19 -3.80 16.55
CA LYS A 65 -2.91 -4.19 15.91
C LYS A 65 -2.22 -5.36 16.62
N ASN A 66 -2.30 -5.40 17.95
CA ASN A 66 -1.71 -6.47 18.74
C ASN A 66 -2.45 -7.79 18.54
N GLU A 67 -3.79 -7.75 18.38
CA GLU A 67 -4.60 -8.91 17.99
C GLU A 67 -4.30 -9.38 16.56
N GLU A 68 -4.15 -8.46 15.59
CA GLU A 68 -3.75 -8.82 14.22
C GLU A 68 -2.32 -9.40 14.14
N GLY A 69 -1.45 -8.99 15.08
CA GLY A 69 -0.07 -9.41 15.22
C GLY A 69 0.14 -10.71 16.01
N GLN A 70 -0.88 -11.20 16.73
CA GLN A 70 -0.82 -12.52 17.33
C GLN A 70 -0.66 -13.57 16.24
N SER A 71 0.39 -14.38 16.41
CA SER A 71 0.95 -15.27 15.42
C SER A 71 -0.12 -16.17 14.80
N ASP A 72 -0.43 -15.96 13.51
CA ASP A 72 -1.16 -16.92 12.69
C ASP A 72 -0.61 -18.32 13.00
N THR A 73 -1.43 -19.20 13.56
CA THR A 73 -0.99 -20.57 13.85
C THR A 73 -0.60 -21.27 12.55
N ILE A 74 0.17 -22.36 12.64
CA ILE A 74 0.58 -23.13 11.45
C ILE A 74 -0.66 -23.56 10.65
N LEU A 75 -1.74 -23.93 11.35
CA LEU A 75 -3.02 -24.29 10.74
C LEU A 75 -3.63 -23.11 9.97
N ASP A 76 -3.65 -21.90 10.55
CA ASP A 76 -4.17 -20.71 9.84
C ASP A 76 -3.38 -20.41 8.57
N ARG A 77 -2.06 -20.62 8.59
CA ARG A 77 -1.24 -20.46 7.38
C ARG A 77 -1.59 -21.49 6.32
N ILE A 78 -1.75 -22.76 6.71
CA ILE A 78 -2.12 -23.84 5.78
C ILE A 78 -3.50 -23.58 5.18
N VAL A 79 -4.49 -23.20 6.00
CA VAL A 79 -5.84 -22.87 5.53
C VAL A 79 -5.80 -21.70 4.54
N LYS A 80 -5.00 -20.66 4.80
CA LYS A 80 -4.82 -19.54 3.86
C LYS A 80 -4.14 -19.98 2.55
N VAL A 81 -3.12 -20.83 2.61
CA VAL A 81 -2.50 -21.38 1.39
C VAL A 81 -3.52 -22.21 0.60
N MET A 82 -4.29 -23.04 1.28
CA MET A 82 -5.33 -23.84 0.62
C MET A 82 -6.42 -22.95 -0.01
N GLN A 83 -6.91 -21.94 0.71
CA GLN A 83 -7.97 -21.05 0.24
C GLN A 83 -7.53 -20.11 -0.88
N TYR A 84 -6.30 -19.61 -0.87
CA TYR A 84 -5.85 -18.55 -1.80
C TYR A 84 -4.85 -19.01 -2.85
N LEU A 85 -4.37 -20.25 -2.77
CA LEU A 85 -3.48 -20.85 -3.76
C LEU A 85 -4.14 -22.09 -4.38
N VAL A 86 -4.61 -23.04 -3.57
CA VAL A 86 -5.21 -24.28 -4.10
C VAL A 86 -6.60 -24.03 -4.71
N LEU A 87 -7.42 -23.18 -4.11
CA LEU A 87 -8.74 -22.87 -4.68
C LEU A 87 -8.64 -22.21 -6.07
N PRO A 88 -7.82 -21.17 -6.31
CA PRO A 88 -7.60 -20.65 -7.67
C PRO A 88 -7.09 -21.71 -8.64
N LEU A 89 -6.18 -22.60 -8.20
CA LEU A 89 -5.68 -23.70 -9.03
C LEU A 89 -6.82 -24.60 -9.51
N LEU A 90 -7.69 -25.02 -8.58
CA LEU A 90 -8.83 -25.88 -8.90
C LEU A 90 -9.82 -25.18 -9.84
N VAL A 91 -10.09 -23.90 -9.61
CA VAL A 91 -10.95 -23.10 -10.50
C VAL A 91 -10.34 -23.01 -11.90
N LEU A 92 -9.02 -22.83 -12.00
CA LEU A 92 -8.30 -22.75 -13.27
C LEU A 92 -8.37 -24.09 -14.05
N LEU A 93 -8.15 -25.21 -13.35
CA LEU A 93 -8.21 -26.55 -13.93
C LEU A 93 -9.63 -26.92 -14.37
N ALA A 94 -10.64 -26.57 -13.56
CA ALA A 94 -12.04 -26.75 -13.91
C ALA A 94 -12.43 -25.91 -15.13
N ALA A 95 -12.00 -24.64 -15.17
CA ALA A 95 -12.20 -23.78 -16.32
C ALA A 95 -11.52 -24.34 -17.57
N HIS A 96 -10.31 -24.90 -17.43
CA HIS A 96 -9.61 -25.55 -18.54
C HIS A 96 -10.40 -26.73 -19.09
N GLY A 97 -10.74 -27.71 -18.26
CA GLY A 97 -11.52 -28.87 -18.71
C GLY A 97 -12.87 -28.48 -19.33
N LEU A 98 -13.54 -27.46 -18.76
CA LEU A 98 -14.80 -26.98 -19.31
C LEU A 98 -14.61 -26.34 -20.71
N ILE A 99 -13.65 -25.44 -20.86
CA ILE A 99 -13.42 -24.68 -22.09
C ILE A 99 -12.89 -25.57 -23.22
N THR A 100 -11.95 -26.48 -22.92
CA THR A 100 -11.27 -27.30 -23.94
C THR A 100 -11.98 -28.63 -24.21
N VAL A 101 -12.44 -29.35 -23.18
CA VAL A 101 -13.04 -30.68 -23.35
C VAL A 101 -14.53 -30.61 -23.68
N VAL A 102 -15.27 -29.68 -23.04
CA VAL A 102 -16.74 -29.61 -23.22
C VAL A 102 -17.13 -28.64 -24.33
N TYR A 103 -16.53 -27.44 -24.35
CA TYR A 103 -16.93 -26.38 -25.28
C TYR A 103 -16.04 -26.24 -26.52
N ASP A 104 -14.88 -26.91 -26.57
CA ASP A 104 -13.89 -26.84 -27.66
C ASP A 104 -13.61 -25.40 -28.14
N LEU A 105 -13.48 -24.48 -27.19
CA LEU A 105 -13.26 -23.06 -27.45
C LEU A 105 -11.77 -22.79 -27.71
N PRO A 106 -11.44 -21.73 -28.47
CA PRO A 106 -10.05 -21.38 -28.72
C PRO A 106 -9.33 -21.01 -27.41
N LEU A 107 -8.05 -21.39 -27.33
CA LEU A 107 -7.16 -21.19 -26.18
C LEU A 107 -7.07 -19.73 -25.70
N LEU A 108 -7.45 -18.76 -26.53
CA LEU A 108 -7.57 -17.35 -26.17
C LEU A 108 -8.49 -17.11 -24.96
N PHE A 109 -9.63 -17.78 -24.88
CA PHE A 109 -10.54 -17.62 -23.74
C PHE A 109 -9.90 -18.16 -22.45
N LEU A 110 -9.14 -19.25 -22.56
CA LEU A 110 -8.39 -19.83 -21.46
C LEU A 110 -7.33 -18.84 -20.93
N HIS A 111 -6.64 -18.12 -21.82
CA HIS A 111 -5.65 -17.11 -21.42
C HIS A 111 -6.28 -15.97 -20.63
N ILE A 112 -7.43 -15.46 -21.10
CA ILE A 112 -8.14 -14.37 -20.41
C ILE A 112 -8.61 -14.83 -19.03
N VAL A 113 -9.18 -16.03 -18.92
CA VAL A 113 -9.61 -16.61 -17.64
C VAL A 113 -8.41 -16.80 -16.70
N SER A 114 -7.28 -17.28 -17.21
CA SER A 114 -6.07 -17.49 -16.43
C SER A 114 -5.41 -16.20 -15.93
N ILE A 115 -5.73 -15.05 -16.54
CA ILE A 115 -5.34 -13.73 -16.03
C ILE A 115 -6.40 -13.20 -15.06
N LEU A 116 -7.68 -13.34 -15.37
CA LEU A 116 -8.77 -12.78 -14.56
C LEU A 116 -9.00 -13.51 -13.24
N VAL A 117 -8.79 -14.82 -13.18
CA VAL A 117 -9.06 -15.61 -11.98
C VAL A 117 -8.03 -15.35 -10.87
N PRO A 118 -6.70 -15.38 -11.09
CA PRO A 118 -5.74 -15.26 -9.99
C PRO A 118 -5.68 -13.86 -9.37
N THR A 119 -5.93 -12.81 -10.18
CA THR A 119 -5.88 -11.40 -9.75
C THR A 119 -6.78 -11.07 -8.54
N PRO A 120 -8.09 -11.35 -8.53
CA PRO A 120 -8.98 -11.03 -7.41
C PRO A 120 -8.63 -11.81 -6.13
N PHE A 121 -8.21 -13.08 -6.24
CA PHE A 121 -7.77 -13.85 -5.08
C PHE A 121 -6.50 -13.24 -4.46
N ALA A 122 -5.53 -12.86 -5.29
CA ALA A 122 -4.31 -12.19 -4.84
C ALA A 122 -4.60 -10.79 -4.25
N TYR A 123 -5.51 -10.03 -4.85
CA TYR A 123 -5.95 -8.73 -4.34
C TYR A 123 -6.55 -8.84 -2.95
N TYR A 124 -7.54 -9.72 -2.77
CA TYR A 124 -8.23 -9.89 -1.49
C TYR A 124 -7.26 -10.35 -0.39
N LEU A 125 -6.31 -11.23 -0.75
CA LEU A 125 -5.28 -11.73 0.17
C LEU A 125 -4.42 -10.62 0.79
N PHE A 126 -4.06 -9.61 -0.01
CA PHE A 126 -3.16 -8.51 0.37
C PHE A 126 -3.88 -7.22 0.78
N ALA A 127 -5.17 -7.07 0.44
CA ALA A 127 -5.95 -5.88 0.77
C ALA A 127 -6.27 -5.74 2.27
N HIS A 128 -6.17 -6.82 3.05
CA HIS A 128 -6.64 -6.86 4.45
C HIS A 128 -5.53 -7.06 5.49
N LYS A 129 -4.37 -7.60 5.13
CA LYS A 129 -3.27 -7.81 6.07
C LYS A 129 -1.92 -7.56 5.38
N LYS A 130 -0.98 -6.95 6.11
CA LYS A 130 0.40 -6.81 5.63
C LYS A 130 1.05 -8.20 5.55
N ARG A 131 1.44 -8.61 4.35
CA ARG A 131 2.15 -9.88 4.08
C ARG A 131 3.41 -9.62 3.27
N SER A 132 4.35 -10.57 3.29
CA SER A 132 5.55 -10.50 2.46
C SER A 132 5.21 -10.82 1.00
N VAL A 133 5.33 -9.84 0.12
CA VAL A 133 5.05 -10.01 -1.33
C VAL A 133 5.97 -11.07 -1.93
N LEU A 134 7.27 -11.05 -1.57
CA LEU A 134 8.26 -11.96 -2.12
C LEU A 134 7.92 -13.45 -1.86
N GLY A 135 7.50 -13.80 -0.64
CA GLY A 135 7.19 -15.19 -0.28
C GLY A 135 5.95 -15.72 -0.99
N TRP A 136 4.92 -14.89 -1.13
CA TRP A 136 3.71 -15.26 -1.87
C TRP A 136 3.93 -15.26 -3.38
N PHE A 137 4.81 -14.41 -3.90
CA PHE A 137 5.21 -14.43 -5.31
C PHE A 137 5.96 -15.72 -5.68
N ALA A 138 6.87 -16.18 -4.82
CA ALA A 138 7.48 -17.49 -4.98
C ALA A 138 6.41 -18.61 -4.98
N GLY A 139 5.43 -18.52 -4.08
CA GLY A 139 4.27 -19.43 -4.07
C GLY A 139 3.45 -19.38 -5.35
N SER A 140 3.24 -18.20 -5.95
CA SER A 140 2.50 -18.06 -7.20
C SER A 140 3.23 -18.64 -8.41
N ILE A 141 4.57 -18.64 -8.41
CA ILE A 141 5.36 -19.31 -9.46
C ILE A 141 5.14 -20.82 -9.37
N VAL A 142 5.20 -21.39 -8.16
CA VAL A 142 4.93 -22.82 -7.94
C VAL A 142 3.50 -23.18 -8.35
N LEU A 143 2.53 -22.36 -7.96
CA LEU A 143 1.13 -22.50 -8.39
C LEU A 143 1.02 -22.50 -9.93
N ALA A 144 1.63 -21.52 -10.60
CA ALA A 144 1.53 -21.37 -12.04
C ALA A 144 2.09 -22.60 -12.76
N SER A 145 3.28 -23.06 -12.36
CA SER A 145 3.88 -24.29 -12.90
C SER A 145 2.99 -25.52 -12.67
N LEU A 146 2.44 -25.68 -11.46
CA LEU A 146 1.50 -26.76 -11.14
C LEU A 146 0.21 -26.69 -11.96
N ALA A 147 -0.27 -25.47 -12.23
CA ALA A 147 -1.45 -25.25 -13.05
C ALA A 147 -1.21 -25.69 -14.50
N VAL A 148 -0.08 -25.28 -15.10
CA VAL A 148 0.24 -25.68 -16.48
C VAL A 148 0.47 -27.18 -16.59
N ILE A 149 1.18 -27.78 -15.62
CA ILE A 149 1.33 -29.25 -15.55
C ILE A 149 -0.03 -29.94 -15.39
N GLY A 150 -0.92 -29.40 -14.56
CA GLY A 150 -2.26 -29.93 -14.36
C GLY A 150 -3.13 -29.86 -15.63
N MET A 151 -3.07 -28.74 -16.36
CA MET A 151 -3.74 -28.62 -17.67
C MET A 151 -3.22 -29.65 -18.66
N SER A 152 -1.89 -29.79 -18.77
CA SER A 152 -1.27 -30.80 -19.63
C SER A 152 -1.60 -32.24 -19.18
N GLY A 153 -1.78 -32.46 -17.89
CA GLY A 153 -2.24 -33.73 -17.33
C GLY A 153 -3.68 -34.07 -17.74
N ILE A 154 -4.58 -33.08 -17.73
CA ILE A 154 -5.97 -33.26 -18.18
C ILE A 154 -5.99 -33.63 -19.68
N THR A 155 -5.24 -32.91 -20.51
CA THR A 155 -5.15 -33.22 -21.95
C THR A 155 -4.47 -34.57 -22.20
N SER A 156 -3.49 -34.95 -21.39
CA SER A 156 -2.83 -36.27 -21.47
C SER A 156 -3.81 -37.41 -21.20
N LEU A 157 -4.73 -37.24 -20.26
CA LEU A 157 -5.75 -38.25 -19.94
C LEU A 157 -6.79 -38.41 -21.05
N VAL A 158 -7.11 -37.34 -21.78
CA VAL A 158 -8.10 -37.35 -22.86
C VAL A 158 -7.48 -37.78 -24.19
N ASP A 159 -6.34 -37.18 -24.56
CA ASP A 159 -5.73 -37.30 -25.89
C ASP A 159 -4.51 -38.24 -25.92
N GLY A 160 -4.09 -38.81 -24.79
CA GLY A 160 -2.93 -39.71 -24.70
C GLY A 160 -1.58 -39.04 -24.97
N THR A 161 -1.55 -37.70 -24.95
CA THR A 161 -0.34 -36.90 -25.19
C THR A 161 0.60 -36.91 -23.97
N PRO A 162 1.91 -36.70 -24.13
CA PRO A 162 2.84 -36.64 -23.00
C PRO A 162 2.60 -35.39 -22.12
N ILE A 163 2.63 -35.57 -20.79
CA ILE A 163 2.40 -34.50 -19.78
C ILE A 163 3.53 -33.45 -19.76
N MET A 164 4.74 -33.83 -20.17
CA MET A 164 5.91 -32.95 -20.11
C MET A 164 6.26 -32.41 -21.51
N PRO A 165 6.59 -31.10 -21.63
CA PRO A 165 7.10 -30.51 -22.86
C PRO A 165 8.30 -31.29 -23.42
N ARG A 166 8.22 -31.69 -24.69
CA ARG A 166 9.31 -32.41 -25.36
C ARG A 166 10.12 -31.52 -26.28
N SER A 167 9.49 -30.53 -26.89
CA SER A 167 10.13 -29.62 -27.84
C SER A 167 10.53 -28.29 -27.17
N PRO A 168 11.54 -27.59 -27.71
CA PRO A 168 11.90 -26.24 -27.22
C PRO A 168 10.78 -25.22 -27.43
N ILE A 169 9.91 -25.43 -28.42
CA ILE A 169 8.71 -24.61 -28.63
C ILE A 169 7.71 -24.81 -27.47
N GLU A 170 7.41 -26.05 -27.10
CA GLU A 170 6.48 -26.35 -26.00
C GLU A 170 7.01 -25.82 -24.65
N TRP A 171 8.33 -25.86 -24.45
CA TRP A 171 8.95 -25.26 -23.27
C TRP A 171 8.79 -23.73 -23.23
N LYS A 172 8.89 -23.05 -24.38
CA LYS A 172 8.62 -21.61 -24.45
C LYS A 172 7.17 -21.33 -24.04
N ASP A 173 6.21 -22.07 -24.61
CA ASP A 173 4.79 -21.87 -24.32
C ASP A 173 4.47 -22.18 -22.85
N PHE A 174 5.07 -23.22 -22.28
CA PHE A 174 4.97 -23.53 -20.85
C PHE A 174 5.45 -22.36 -19.97
N ILE A 175 6.63 -21.81 -20.27
CA ILE A 175 7.23 -20.71 -19.49
C ILE A 175 6.39 -19.44 -19.64
N GLU A 176 5.98 -19.12 -20.87
CA GLU A 176 5.16 -17.96 -21.18
C GLU A 176 3.81 -18.02 -20.46
N TYR A 177 3.18 -19.20 -20.45
CA TYR A 177 1.91 -19.41 -19.77
C TYR A 177 2.05 -19.32 -18.25
N SER A 178 3.07 -19.97 -17.69
CA SER A 178 3.38 -19.91 -16.26
C SER A 178 3.71 -18.49 -15.80
N ALA A 179 4.46 -17.74 -16.62
CA ALA A 179 4.80 -16.35 -16.36
C ALA A 179 3.56 -15.47 -16.36
N SER A 180 2.64 -15.63 -17.33
CA SER A 180 1.42 -14.84 -17.41
C SER A 180 0.55 -14.96 -16.15
N ILE A 181 0.36 -16.19 -15.64
CA ILE A 181 -0.39 -16.47 -14.40
C ILE A 181 0.32 -15.85 -13.19
N SER A 182 1.65 -16.01 -13.12
CA SER A 182 2.47 -15.47 -12.03
C SER A 182 2.42 -13.93 -11.98
N PHE A 183 2.51 -13.27 -13.14
CA PHE A 183 2.42 -11.81 -13.24
C PHE A 183 1.01 -11.27 -12.98
N SER A 184 -0.02 -11.99 -13.40
CA SER A 184 -1.41 -11.68 -13.02
C SER A 184 -1.58 -11.70 -11.50
N PHE A 185 -1.09 -12.76 -10.85
CA PHE A 185 -1.13 -12.87 -9.39
C PHE A 185 -0.33 -11.74 -8.73
N LEU A 186 0.87 -11.42 -9.23
CA LEU A 186 1.68 -10.29 -8.77
C LEU A 186 0.95 -8.96 -8.89
N THR A 187 0.27 -8.73 -10.01
CA THR A 187 -0.56 -7.53 -10.23
C THR A 187 -1.62 -7.42 -9.14
N GLY A 188 -2.37 -8.50 -8.88
CA GLY A 188 -3.34 -8.53 -7.79
C GLY A 188 -2.72 -8.24 -6.41
N MET A 189 -1.57 -8.83 -6.11
CA MET A 189 -0.83 -8.57 -4.86
C MET A 189 -0.43 -7.09 -4.72
N LEU A 190 0.11 -6.47 -5.77
CA LEU A 190 0.52 -5.07 -5.76
C LEU A 190 -0.66 -4.12 -5.52
N ILE A 191 -1.77 -4.34 -6.23
CA ILE A 191 -3.00 -3.57 -6.04
C ILE A 191 -3.53 -3.75 -4.61
N GLY A 192 -3.49 -4.98 -4.08
CA GLY A 192 -3.89 -5.28 -2.70
C GLY A 192 -3.02 -4.55 -1.67
N VAL A 193 -1.70 -4.57 -1.82
CA VAL A 193 -0.77 -3.83 -0.96
C VAL A 193 -1.02 -2.33 -1.01
N MET A 194 -1.30 -1.78 -2.20
CA MET A 194 -1.62 -0.36 -2.36
C MET A 194 -2.92 0.00 -1.64
N GLN A 195 -3.97 -0.82 -1.77
CA GLN A 195 -5.24 -0.61 -1.07
C GLN A 195 -5.08 -0.72 0.44
N TYR A 196 -4.32 -1.72 0.92
CA TYR A 196 -3.99 -1.87 2.33
C TYR A 196 -3.27 -0.62 2.85
N LYS A 197 -2.24 -0.15 2.14
CA LYS A 197 -1.54 1.10 2.48
C LYS A 197 -2.50 2.28 2.48
N LYS A 198 -3.34 2.46 1.46
CA LYS A 198 -4.31 3.57 1.40
C LYS A 198 -5.27 3.56 2.58
N ARG A 199 -5.79 2.38 2.96
CA ARG A 199 -6.75 2.22 4.06
C ARG A 199 -6.11 2.40 5.44
N HIS A 200 -4.86 1.97 5.60
CA HIS A 200 -4.11 2.07 6.86
C HIS A 200 -3.12 3.24 6.91
N SER A 201 -3.08 4.12 5.88
CA SER A 201 -2.26 5.34 5.83
C SER A 201 -2.93 6.56 6.50
N VAL A 202 -4.03 6.36 7.23
CA VAL A 202 -4.74 7.45 7.91
C VAL A 202 -3.99 7.97 9.16
N SER A 203 -2.97 7.28 9.68
CA SER A 203 -2.16 7.85 10.76
C SER A 203 -0.74 7.28 10.77
N LYS A 204 0.17 7.97 10.08
CA LYS A 204 1.62 8.01 10.35
C LYS A 204 2.31 8.95 9.35
N LEU A 205 1.96 10.24 9.39
CA LEU A 205 2.95 11.28 9.10
C LEU A 205 3.93 11.35 10.29
N LYS A 206 4.61 10.24 10.61
CA LYS A 206 5.92 10.33 11.25
C LYS A 206 6.86 10.76 10.14
N MET A 207 6.91 12.06 9.87
CA MET A 207 7.98 12.64 9.07
C MET A 207 9.30 12.12 9.67
N ASN A 208 10.11 11.47 8.85
CA ASN A 208 11.43 11.01 9.25
C ASN A 208 12.18 12.25 9.79
N PRO A 209 12.79 12.23 10.99
CA PRO A 209 13.40 13.42 11.59
C PRO A 209 14.39 14.11 10.67
N TRP A 210 15.05 13.34 9.80
CA TRP A 210 15.96 13.85 8.78
C TRP A 210 15.26 14.60 7.63
N VAL A 211 14.07 14.17 7.22
CA VAL A 211 13.24 14.89 6.22
C VAL A 211 12.63 16.14 6.85
N ALA A 212 12.19 16.07 8.11
CA ALA A 212 11.75 17.24 8.86
C ALA A 212 12.89 18.27 9.04
N ALA A 213 14.09 17.81 9.39
CA ALA A 213 15.28 18.65 9.52
C ALA A 213 15.76 19.21 8.17
N ALA A 214 15.67 18.46 7.08
CA ALA A 214 15.98 18.94 5.74
C ALA A 214 14.95 19.98 5.25
N MET A 215 13.66 19.78 5.54
CA MET A 215 12.61 20.75 5.22
C MET A 215 12.73 22.04 6.05
N LEU A 216 13.11 21.93 7.33
CA LEU A 216 13.39 23.08 8.19
C LEU A 216 14.71 23.78 7.83
N GLY A 217 15.71 23.02 7.35
CA GLY A 217 17.03 23.54 6.94
C GLY A 217 17.06 24.16 5.54
N LEU A 218 16.10 23.86 4.68
CA LEU A 218 15.92 24.48 3.36
C LEU A 218 14.92 25.65 3.38
N GLY A 219 14.45 26.04 4.56
CA GLY A 219 13.40 27.04 4.76
C GLY A 219 13.90 28.47 4.79
N ASP A 220 14.48 28.96 3.70
CA ASP A 220 14.47 30.39 3.41
C ASP A 220 13.05 30.79 2.95
N GLY A 221 12.15 30.87 3.93
CA GLY A 221 10.92 31.70 3.95
C GLY A 221 9.92 31.67 2.79
N ARG A 222 9.90 30.71 1.85
CA ARG A 222 9.00 30.80 0.66
C ARG A 222 8.32 29.51 0.16
N LEU A 223 8.17 28.48 0.98
CA LEU A 223 7.33 27.34 0.56
C LEU A 223 5.90 27.53 1.05
N SER A 224 5.11 28.21 0.20
CA SER A 224 3.68 28.41 0.40
C SER A 224 2.96 27.04 0.50
N PRO A 225 2.11 26.82 1.52
CA PRO A 225 1.47 25.53 1.80
C PRO A 225 0.63 24.98 0.63
N GLU A 226 0.11 25.86 -0.23
CA GLU A 226 -0.57 25.54 -1.50
C GLU A 226 0.34 24.85 -2.54
N THR A 227 1.64 25.19 -2.57
CA THR A 227 2.61 24.58 -3.50
C THR A 227 2.99 23.18 -3.05
N LEU A 228 3.11 22.97 -1.72
CA LEU A 228 3.27 21.67 -1.10
C LEU A 228 2.05 20.77 -1.36
N GLN A 229 0.84 21.32 -1.23
CA GLN A 229 -0.40 20.57 -1.47
C GLN A 229 -0.55 20.20 -2.95
N LYS A 230 -0.19 21.09 -3.89
CA LYS A 230 -0.15 20.79 -5.34
C LYS A 230 0.88 19.73 -5.72
N MET A 231 2.07 19.78 -5.11
CA MET A 231 3.14 18.79 -5.34
C MET A 231 2.74 17.43 -4.76
N MET A 232 2.17 17.39 -3.55
CA MET A 232 1.62 16.18 -2.96
C MET A 232 0.49 15.58 -3.81
N HIS A 233 -0.43 16.42 -4.33
CA HIS A 233 -1.51 15.95 -5.18
C HIS A 233 -0.99 15.36 -6.49
N LYS A 234 -0.04 16.03 -7.16
CA LYS A 234 0.56 15.53 -8.41
C LYS A 234 1.39 14.27 -8.20
N VAL A 235 2.16 14.16 -7.12
CA VAL A 235 2.95 12.95 -6.84
C VAL A 235 2.05 11.77 -6.50
N ASN A 236 0.97 12.00 -5.76
CA ASN A 236 -0.02 10.98 -5.42
C ASN A 236 -0.87 10.55 -6.65
N GLU A 237 -1.11 11.47 -7.59
CA GLU A 237 -1.91 11.24 -8.79
C GLU A 237 -1.11 10.59 -9.93
N PHE A 238 0.17 10.94 -10.10
CA PHE A 238 1.04 10.44 -11.17
C PHE A 238 1.98 9.30 -10.72
N GLY A 239 2.35 9.20 -9.44
CA GLY A 239 3.27 8.17 -8.97
C GLY A 239 2.69 6.76 -9.01
N SER A 240 1.39 6.61 -8.71
CA SER A 240 0.71 5.31 -8.67
C SER A 240 0.12 4.89 -10.01
N THR A 241 -0.38 5.84 -10.80
CA THR A 241 -0.95 5.58 -12.13
C THR A 241 0.15 5.30 -13.14
N ALA A 242 1.29 6.00 -13.10
CA ALA A 242 2.38 5.76 -14.05
C ALA A 242 3.01 4.37 -13.88
N VAL A 243 3.19 3.89 -12.64
CA VAL A 243 3.76 2.54 -12.39
C VAL A 243 2.74 1.45 -12.75
N ALA A 244 1.48 1.61 -12.37
CA ALA A 244 0.43 0.67 -12.75
C ALA A 244 0.20 0.64 -14.27
N LEU A 245 0.15 1.80 -14.93
CA LEU A 245 0.03 1.91 -16.39
C LEU A 245 1.26 1.39 -17.10
N ALA A 246 2.47 1.65 -16.58
CA ALA A 246 3.70 1.09 -17.15
C ALA A 246 3.70 -0.44 -17.03
N THR A 247 3.27 -1.00 -15.91
CA THR A 247 3.24 -2.46 -15.72
C THR A 247 2.15 -3.12 -16.55
N THR A 248 0.97 -2.50 -16.66
CA THR A 248 -0.11 -2.96 -17.56
C THR A 248 0.28 -2.82 -19.02
N ALA A 249 0.92 -1.71 -19.42
CA ALA A 249 1.40 -1.51 -20.79
C ALA A 249 2.53 -2.48 -21.13
N ILE A 250 3.44 -2.78 -20.19
CA ILE A 250 4.47 -3.81 -20.35
C ILE A 250 3.81 -5.20 -20.45
N SER A 251 2.82 -5.52 -19.61
CA SER A 251 2.11 -6.82 -19.64
C SER A 251 1.32 -7.03 -20.94
N VAL A 252 0.68 -5.98 -21.45
CA VAL A 252 -0.02 -6.01 -22.75
C VAL A 252 1.02 -6.06 -23.87
N TYR A 253 2.10 -5.29 -23.82
CA TYR A 253 3.15 -5.31 -24.84
C TYR A 253 3.84 -6.67 -24.92
N THR A 254 4.18 -7.29 -23.78
CA THR A 254 4.74 -8.64 -23.74
C THR A 254 3.74 -9.69 -24.23
N GLY A 255 2.44 -9.52 -23.95
CA GLY A 255 1.40 -10.44 -24.41
C GLY A 255 1.01 -10.27 -25.88
N LEU A 256 1.13 -9.06 -26.45
CA LEU A 256 0.74 -8.75 -27.84
C LEU A 256 1.90 -8.87 -28.83
N LYS A 257 3.15 -8.71 -28.38
CA LYS A 257 4.34 -8.81 -29.25
C LYS A 257 4.56 -10.22 -29.81
N GLY A 258 4.11 -11.27 -29.10
CA GLY A 258 4.09 -12.64 -29.63
C GLY A 258 3.19 -12.82 -30.87
N PHE A 259 2.38 -11.82 -31.24
CA PHE A 259 1.47 -11.86 -32.39
C PHE A 259 1.99 -11.09 -33.61
N LEU A 260 3.08 -10.33 -33.51
CA LEU A 260 3.59 -9.46 -34.59
C LEU A 260 4.99 -9.85 -35.13
N GLY A 261 5.55 -10.98 -34.70
CA GLY A 261 6.81 -11.54 -35.23
C GLY A 261 7.68 -12.18 -34.17
#